data_AF-A0A256G6S7-F1
#
_entry.id   AF-A0A256G6S7-F1
#
_cell.length_a   1.000
_cell.length_b   1.000
_cell.length_c   1.000
_cell.angle_alpha   90.00
_cell.angle_beta   90.00
_cell.angle_gamma   90.00
#
_symmetry.space_group_name_H-M   'P 1'
#
loop_
_entity.id
_entity.type
_entity.pdbx_description
1 polymer ?
#
loop_
_entity_poly.entity_id
_entity_poly.type
_entity_poly.pdbx_seq_one_letter_code
_entity_poly.pdbx_strand_id
1 'polypeptide(L)'
;MSGLKDWEKPTVINTDKAPTYGIAIAQLKAESKCPVELVHRQVKYLNNVVEADHGKLKQLIKPVREFKTLKTAYATIKGFEVMRALRKGQAAIFNLTGDIRGEARIVERAFGIGPSALTEAVALLAQSLENREAAR
;
A
#
# COMPACT_ATOMS: atom_id res chain seq x y z
N MET A 1 -0.53 10.61 19.67
CA MET A 1 -0.59 11.02 18.23
C MET A 1 0.67 11.75 17.74
N SER A 2 1.72 11.92 18.56
CA SER A 2 3.01 12.40 18.08
C SER A 2 3.63 11.34 17.16
N GLY A 3 4.09 11.76 15.97
CA GLY A 3 4.76 10.88 14.99
C GLY A 3 3.93 10.36 13.82
N LEU A 4 2.60 10.48 13.84
CA LEU A 4 1.74 10.18 12.66
C LEU A 4 1.78 11.35 11.67
N LYS A 5 1.84 11.05 10.37
CA LYS A 5 1.78 12.02 9.27
C LYS A 5 0.41 12.68 9.22
N ASP A 6 0.32 13.86 8.62
CA ASP A 6 -0.94 14.64 8.60
C ASP A 6 -2.08 13.90 7.87
N TRP A 7 -1.76 13.17 6.79
CA TRP A 7 -2.73 12.35 6.07
C TRP A 7 -3.18 11.09 6.83
N GLU A 8 -2.49 10.72 7.91
CA GLU A 8 -2.87 9.60 8.79
C GLU A 8 -3.83 10.06 9.91
N LYS A 9 -4.12 11.36 9.99
CA LYS A 9 -5.00 11.98 10.98
C LYS A 9 -6.22 12.57 10.28
N PRO A 10 -7.22 11.75 9.92
CA PRO A 10 -8.41 12.26 9.26
C PRO A 10 -9.18 13.20 10.19
N THR A 11 -9.62 14.34 9.64
CA THR A 11 -10.55 15.26 10.30
C THR A 11 -12.00 14.81 10.15
N VAL A 12 -12.29 13.98 9.13
CA VAL A 12 -13.63 13.45 8.84
C VAL A 12 -13.55 11.98 8.48
N ILE A 13 -14.40 11.15 9.08
CA ILE A 13 -14.58 9.72 8.74
C ILE A 13 -16.02 9.48 8.28
N ASN A 14 -16.17 8.80 7.14
CA ASN A 14 -17.47 8.29 6.68
C ASN A 14 -17.55 6.78 6.91
N THR A 15 -18.65 6.30 7.50
CA THR A 15 -18.92 4.86 7.63
C THR A 15 -20.31 4.53 7.09
N ASP A 16 -20.65 3.24 7.07
CA ASP A 16 -22.05 2.83 6.95
C ASP A 16 -22.85 3.16 8.23
N LYS A 17 -24.11 2.75 8.23
CA LYS A 17 -25.04 2.97 9.35
C LYS A 17 -24.97 1.87 10.43
N ALA A 18 -23.93 1.04 10.47
CA ALA A 18 -23.79 0.03 11.49
C ALA A 18 -23.62 0.69 12.88
N PRO A 19 -24.34 0.22 13.91
CA PRO A 19 -24.34 0.84 15.24
C PRO A 19 -22.98 0.75 15.95
N THR A 20 -22.13 -0.20 15.55
CA THR A 20 -20.81 -0.46 16.14
C THR A 20 -19.83 0.70 15.95
N TYR A 21 -19.92 1.44 14.83
CA TYR A 21 -18.96 2.51 14.53
C TYR A 21 -19.07 3.70 15.48
N GLY A 22 -20.29 4.10 15.84
CA GLY A 22 -20.50 5.22 16.77
C GLY A 22 -19.89 4.95 18.14
N ILE A 23 -20.09 3.72 18.65
CA ILE A 23 -19.53 3.27 19.94
C ILE A 23 -18.00 3.23 19.88
N ALA A 24 -17.45 2.62 18.82
CA ALA A 24 -16.00 2.51 18.64
C ALA A 24 -15.33 3.89 18.54
N ILE A 25 -15.90 4.82 17.76
CA ILE A 25 -15.35 6.17 17.62
C ILE A 25 -15.43 6.94 18.94
N ALA A 26 -16.51 6.82 19.70
CA ALA A 26 -16.63 7.45 21.02
C ALA A 26 -15.57 6.94 22.00
N GLN A 27 -15.32 5.63 22.04
CA GLN A 27 -14.26 5.02 22.84
C GLN A 27 -12.88 5.50 22.40
N LEU A 28 -12.59 5.54 21.10
CA LEU A 28 -11.32 6.03 20.57
C LEU A 28 -11.06 7.51 20.89
N LYS A 29 -12.12 8.33 20.95
CA LYS A 29 -12.02 9.72 21.42
C LYS A 29 -11.70 9.79 22.92
N ALA A 30 -12.36 8.97 23.75
CA ALA A 30 -12.09 8.91 25.19
C ALA A 30 -10.65 8.45 25.50
N GLU A 31 -10.13 7.50 24.72
CA GLU A 31 -8.75 7.00 24.83
C GLU A 31 -7.70 7.95 24.22
N SER A 32 -8.09 9.13 23.72
CA SER A 32 -7.20 10.07 23.01
C SER A 32 -6.49 9.47 21.78
N LYS A 33 -7.05 8.40 21.20
CA LYS A 33 -6.57 7.73 19.99
C LYS A 33 -7.16 8.33 18.70
N CYS A 34 -8.20 9.15 18.81
CA CYS A 34 -8.73 9.96 17.72
C CYS A 34 -8.81 11.42 18.13
N PRO A 35 -8.65 12.38 17.19
CA PRO A 35 -8.89 13.78 17.48
C PRO A 35 -10.31 14.00 18.02
N VAL A 36 -10.45 14.86 19.03
CA VAL A 36 -11.77 15.19 19.60
C VAL A 36 -12.67 15.83 18.53
N GLU A 37 -12.07 16.68 17.69
CA GLU A 37 -12.69 17.39 16.56
C GLU A 37 -13.07 16.48 15.39
N LEU A 38 -12.70 15.19 15.40
CA LEU A 38 -13.02 14.25 14.33
C LEU A 38 -14.54 14.21 14.09
N VAL A 39 -14.95 14.53 12.87
CA VAL A 39 -16.35 14.47 12.45
C VAL A 39 -16.68 13.08 11.90
N HIS A 40 -17.64 12.41 12.52
CA HIS A 40 -18.19 11.14 12.01
C HIS A 40 -19.44 11.41 11.20
N ARG A 41 -19.48 10.92 9.96
CA ARG A 41 -20.63 11.03 9.05
C ARG A 41 -21.06 9.66 8.52
N GLN A 42 -22.34 9.53 8.19
CA GLN A 42 -22.93 8.29 7.68
C GLN A 42 -23.67 8.54 6.36
N VAL A 43 -22.93 9.06 5.37
CA VAL A 43 -23.49 9.43 4.06
C VAL A 43 -23.35 8.26 3.10
N LYS A 44 -24.48 7.71 2.65
CA LYS A 44 -24.53 6.48 1.82
C LYS A 44 -23.67 6.57 0.55
N TYR A 45 -23.81 7.65 -0.23
CA TYR A 45 -23.12 7.76 -1.52
C TYR A 45 -21.61 7.93 -1.37
N LEU A 46 -21.13 8.42 -0.23
CA LEU A 46 -19.68 8.56 0.04
C LEU A 46 -19.01 7.20 0.30
N ASN A 47 -19.78 6.19 0.70
CA ASN A 47 -19.27 4.82 0.80
C ASN A 47 -19.05 4.18 -0.57
N ASN A 48 -19.63 4.71 -1.65
CA ASN A 48 -19.51 4.11 -2.99
C ASN A 48 -18.05 3.98 -3.45
N VAL A 49 -17.16 4.90 -3.04
CA VAL A 49 -15.73 4.84 -3.40
C VAL A 49 -15.06 3.61 -2.78
N VAL A 50 -15.31 3.38 -1.48
CA VAL A 50 -14.80 2.23 -0.73
C VAL A 50 -15.38 0.93 -1.30
N GLU A 51 -16.70 0.91 -1.54
CA GLU A 51 -17.37 -0.25 -2.12
C GLU A 51 -16.89 -0.59 -3.55
N ALA A 52 -16.61 0.42 -4.37
CA ALA A 52 -16.07 0.21 -5.71
C ALA A 52 -14.68 -0.41 -5.67
N ASP A 53 -13.82 0.05 -4.77
CA ASP A 53 -12.48 -0.53 -4.60
C ASP A 53 -12.53 -1.95 -4.00
N HIS A 54 -13.45 -2.20 -3.05
CA HIS A 54 -13.74 -3.55 -2.58
C HIS A 54 -14.24 -4.46 -3.71
N GLY A 55 -15.09 -3.96 -4.61
CA GLY A 55 -15.60 -4.70 -5.76
C GLY A 55 -14.49 -5.19 -6.68
N LYS A 56 -13.53 -4.32 -7.01
CA LYS A 56 -12.35 -4.67 -7.81
C LYS A 56 -11.50 -5.74 -7.13
N LEU A 57 -11.28 -5.62 -5.82
CA LEU A 57 -10.51 -6.60 -5.06
C LEU A 57 -11.23 -7.96 -5.03
N LYS A 58 -12.54 -7.98 -4.77
CA LYS A 58 -13.36 -9.20 -4.81
C LYS A 58 -13.36 -9.87 -6.18
N GLN A 59 -13.34 -9.11 -7.27
CA GLN A 59 -13.22 -9.66 -8.62
C GLN A 59 -11.90 -10.41 -8.83
N LEU A 60 -10.81 -9.94 -8.23
CA LEU A 60 -9.51 -10.63 -8.30
C LEU A 60 -9.45 -11.85 -7.37
N ILE A 61 -10.12 -11.80 -6.21
CA ILE A 61 -10.09 -12.89 -5.21
C ILE A 61 -11.00 -14.07 -5.58
N LYS A 62 -12.20 -13.80 -6.12
CA LYS A 62 -13.20 -14.84 -6.43
C LYS A 62 -12.66 -16.00 -7.28
N PRO A 63 -11.88 -15.76 -8.36
CA PRO A 63 -11.29 -16.84 -9.16
C PRO A 63 -10.28 -17.71 -8.41
N VAL A 64 -9.63 -17.17 -7.38
CA VAL A 64 -8.53 -17.83 -6.64
C VAL A 64 -9.04 -18.73 -5.50
N ARG A 65 -10.36 -19.00 -5.43
CA ARG A 65 -11.03 -19.86 -4.43
C ARG A 65 -10.80 -19.46 -2.97
N GLU A 66 -10.95 -18.17 -2.69
CA GLU A 66 -10.79 -17.56 -1.36
C GLU A 66 -9.44 -17.87 -0.72
N PHE A 67 -9.18 -17.28 0.45
CA PHE A 67 -7.93 -17.50 1.16
C PHE A 67 -8.08 -18.64 2.17
N LYS A 68 -7.26 -19.68 2.05
CA LYS A 68 -7.24 -20.81 3.00
C LYS A 68 -6.55 -20.48 4.32
N THR A 69 -5.61 -19.54 4.33
CA THR A 69 -4.91 -19.09 5.54
C THR A 69 -4.67 -17.58 5.50
N LEU A 70 -4.43 -16.97 6.66
CA LEU A 70 -4.09 -15.55 6.74
C LEU A 70 -2.77 -15.22 6.03
N LYS A 71 -1.79 -16.13 6.07
CA LYS A 71 -0.50 -15.96 5.39
C LYS A 71 -0.69 -15.84 3.88
N THR A 72 -1.51 -16.71 3.30
CA THR A 72 -1.80 -16.66 1.86
C THR A 72 -2.67 -15.47 1.48
N ALA A 73 -3.62 -15.07 2.34
CA ALA A 73 -4.38 -13.84 2.16
C ALA A 73 -3.48 -12.61 2.07
N TYR A 74 -2.59 -12.43 3.05
CA TYR A 74 -1.70 -11.28 3.11
C TYR A 74 -0.77 -11.22 1.90
N ALA A 75 -0.13 -12.34 1.54
CA ALA A 75 0.74 -12.40 0.37
C ALA A 75 0.01 -12.07 -0.93
N THR A 76 -1.23 -12.55 -1.09
CA THR A 76 -2.01 -12.33 -2.31
C THR A 76 -2.50 -10.89 -2.42
N ILE A 77 -3.03 -10.32 -1.33
CA ILE A 77 -3.47 -8.91 -1.29
C ILE A 77 -2.28 -8.00 -1.58
N LYS A 78 -1.12 -8.26 -0.95
CA LYS A 78 0.13 -7.53 -1.22
C LYS A 78 0.53 -7.63 -2.68
N GLY A 79 0.44 -8.83 -3.28
CA GLY A 79 0.68 -9.02 -4.71
C GLY A 79 -0.22 -8.17 -5.60
N PHE A 80 -1.53 -8.11 -5.30
CA PHE A 80 -2.46 -7.26 -6.05
C PHE A 80 -2.13 -5.78 -5.95
N GLU A 81 -1.72 -5.30 -4.77
CA GLU A 81 -1.30 -3.92 -4.57
C GLU A 81 -0.05 -3.58 -5.39
N VAL A 82 0.98 -4.44 -5.33
CA VAL A 82 2.23 -4.27 -6.09
C VAL A 82 1.94 -4.25 -7.59
N MET A 83 1.15 -5.21 -8.10
CA MET A 83 0.79 -5.26 -9.51
C MET A 83 -0.05 -4.05 -9.95
N ARG A 84 -0.93 -3.54 -9.07
CA ARG A 84 -1.71 -2.33 -9.34
C ARG A 84 -0.82 -1.07 -9.37
N ALA A 85 0.16 -0.98 -8.48
CA ALA A 85 1.11 0.14 -8.43
C ALA A 85 2.00 0.17 -9.68
N LEU A 86 2.47 -0.99 -10.15
CA LEU A 86 3.20 -1.13 -11.42
C LEU A 86 2.32 -0.70 -12.60
N ARG A 87 1.10 -1.24 -12.71
CA ARG A 87 0.17 -0.89 -13.81
C ARG A 87 -0.18 0.60 -13.87
N LYS A 88 -0.23 1.27 -12.71
CA LYS A 88 -0.50 2.72 -12.64
C LYS A 88 0.74 3.59 -12.82
N GLY A 89 1.94 3.02 -12.95
CA GLY A 89 3.20 3.77 -12.99
C GLY A 89 3.60 4.39 -11.64
N GLN A 90 2.89 4.10 -10.55
CA GLN A 90 3.22 4.63 -9.22
C GLN A 90 4.55 4.07 -8.70
N ALA A 91 4.94 2.89 -9.20
CA ALA A 91 6.19 2.25 -8.85
C ALA A 91 7.38 2.68 -9.74
N ALA A 92 7.17 3.53 -10.75
CA ALA A 92 8.21 3.93 -11.71
C ALA A 92 9.41 4.60 -11.03
N ILE A 93 9.18 5.38 -9.98
CA ILE A 93 10.24 6.04 -9.18
C ILE A 93 11.19 5.00 -8.54
N PHE A 94 10.69 3.79 -8.27
CA PHE A 94 11.47 2.73 -7.66
C PHE A 94 12.14 1.81 -8.69
N ASN A 95 11.93 2.04 -9.99
CA ASN A 95 12.57 1.29 -11.06
C ASN A 95 13.94 1.93 -11.36
N LEU A 96 14.99 1.42 -10.71
CA LEU A 96 16.34 1.99 -10.79
C LEU A 96 17.00 1.79 -12.17
N THR A 97 16.66 0.70 -12.85
CA THR A 97 17.23 0.33 -14.15
C THR A 97 16.39 0.83 -15.33
N GLY A 98 15.13 1.23 -15.10
CA GLY A 98 14.21 1.70 -16.14
C GLY A 98 13.73 0.60 -17.09
N ASP A 99 13.96 -0.68 -16.75
CA ASP A 99 13.67 -1.83 -17.58
C ASP A 99 12.74 -2.84 -16.87
N ILE A 100 12.42 -3.94 -17.56
CA ILE A 100 11.57 -5.03 -17.03
C ILE A 100 12.23 -5.69 -15.81
N ARG A 101 13.58 -5.73 -15.75
CA ARG A 101 14.30 -6.30 -14.61
C ARG A 101 14.08 -5.45 -13.36
N GLY A 102 14.07 -4.12 -13.49
CA GLY A 102 13.79 -3.23 -12.37
C GLY A 102 12.36 -3.35 -11.85
N GLU A 103 11.38 -3.61 -12.73
CA GLU A 103 10.03 -3.98 -12.30
C GLU A 103 10.00 -5.29 -11.51
N ALA A 104 10.74 -6.31 -11.96
CA ALA A 104 10.89 -7.56 -11.22
C ALA A 104 11.55 -7.34 -9.84
N ARG A 105 12.58 -6.48 -9.75
CA ARG A 105 13.21 -6.11 -8.47
C ARG A 105 12.25 -5.39 -7.52
N ILE A 106 11.33 -4.56 -8.03
CA ILE A 106 10.27 -3.96 -7.20
C ILE A 106 9.40 -5.05 -6.56
N VAL A 107 9.00 -6.06 -7.34
CA VAL A 107 8.22 -7.20 -6.83
C VAL A 107 9.02 -7.97 -5.77
N GLU A 108 10.26 -8.35 -6.09
CA GLU A 108 11.11 -9.09 -5.16
C GLU A 108 11.34 -8.35 -3.83
N ARG A 109 11.56 -7.03 -3.87
CA ARG A 109 11.70 -6.19 -2.69
C ARG A 109 10.40 -6.12 -1.88
N ALA A 110 9.25 -6.05 -2.55
CA ALA A 110 7.97 -6.08 -1.86
C ALA A 110 7.77 -7.39 -1.08
N PHE A 111 8.31 -8.52 -1.54
CA PHE A 111 8.23 -9.80 -0.85
C PHE A 111 9.44 -10.14 0.02
N GLY A 112 10.46 -9.28 0.07
CA GLY A 112 11.68 -9.53 0.85
C GLY A 112 12.54 -10.67 0.32
N ILE A 113 12.43 -10.98 -0.98
CA ILE A 113 13.16 -12.08 -1.64
C ILE A 113 14.43 -11.54 -2.33
N GLY A 114 14.39 -10.29 -2.80
CA GLY A 114 15.45 -9.66 -3.57
C GLY A 114 16.33 -8.68 -2.77
N PRO A 115 17.40 -8.17 -3.39
CA PRO A 115 18.28 -7.19 -2.78
C PRO A 115 17.53 -5.88 -2.48
N SER A 116 17.97 -5.16 -1.45
CA SER A 116 17.39 -3.86 -1.12
C SER A 116 17.65 -2.84 -2.23
N ALA A 117 16.83 -1.79 -2.31
CA ALA A 117 17.02 -0.70 -3.28
C ALA A 117 18.39 -0.03 -3.13
N LEU A 118 18.89 0.06 -1.89
CA LEU A 118 20.22 0.61 -1.62
C LEU A 118 21.32 -0.30 -2.19
N THR A 119 21.22 -1.61 -1.94
CA THR A 119 22.18 -2.61 -2.44
C THR A 119 22.25 -2.56 -3.97
N GLU A 120 21.10 -2.47 -4.62
CA GLU A 120 21.00 -2.38 -6.08
C GLU A 120 21.61 -1.06 -6.61
N ALA A 121 21.29 0.07 -5.99
CA ALA A 121 21.86 1.37 -6.38
C ALA A 121 23.39 1.39 -6.24
N VAL A 122 23.93 0.83 -5.15
CA VAL A 122 25.39 0.72 -4.93
C VAL A 122 26.04 -0.14 -6.01
N ALA A 123 25.43 -1.28 -6.38
CA ALA A 123 25.95 -2.16 -7.43
C ALA A 123 25.96 -1.45 -8.81
N LEU A 124 24.92 -0.69 -9.14
CA LEU A 124 24.86 0.09 -10.38
C LEU A 124 25.93 1.17 -10.43
N LEU A 125 26.16 1.86 -9.30
CA LEU A 125 27.20 2.88 -9.20
C LEU A 125 28.60 2.26 -9.36
N ALA A 126 28.87 1.14 -8.68
CA ALA A 126 30.14 0.43 -8.80
C ALA A 126 30.41 0.03 -10.27
N GLN A 127 29.44 -0.58 -10.94
CA GLN A 127 29.56 -0.95 -12.35
C GLN A 127 29.82 0.27 -13.25
N SER A 128 29.17 1.41 -12.96
CA SER A 128 29.37 2.63 -13.74
C SER A 128 30.77 3.24 -13.57
N LEU A 129 31.39 3.08 -12.39
CA LEU A 129 32.74 3.53 -12.11
C LEU A 129 33.76 2.62 -12.81
N GLU A 130 33.60 1.29 -12.69
CA GLU A 130 34.44 0.31 -13.38
C GLU A 130 34.41 0.52 -14.90
N ASN A 131 33.22 0.74 -15.48
CA ASN A 131 33.09 1.00 -16.92
C ASN A 131 33.77 2.31 -17.36
N ARG A 132 33.85 3.32 -16.47
CA ARG A 132 34.55 4.59 -16.74
C ARG A 132 36.06 4.44 -16.62
N GLU A 133 36.54 3.60 -15.72
CA GLU A 133 37.96 3.28 -15.57
C GLU A 133 38.47 2.43 -16.74
N ALA A 134 37.67 1.47 -17.22
CA ALA A 134 38.01 0.65 -18.38
C ALA A 134 37.97 1.40 -19.73
N ALA A 135 37.32 2.56 -19.78
CA ALA A 135 37.24 3.41 -20.98
C ALA A 135 38.34 4.50 -21.04
N ARG A 136 39.24 4.54 -20.05
CA ARG A 136 40.47 5.36 -20.06
C ARG A 136 41.66 4.51 -20.50
#